data_AF-A0A955YD47-F1
#
_entry.id   AF-A0A955YD47-F1
#
_cell.length_a   1.000
_cell.length_b   1.000
_cell.length_c   1.000
_cell.angle_alpha   90.00
_cell.angle_beta   90.00
_cell.angle_gamma   90.00
#
_symmetry.space_group_name_H-M   'P 1'
#
loop_
_entity.id
_entity.type
_entity.pdbx_description
1 polymer ?
#
loop_
_entity_poly.entity_id
_entity_poly.type
_entity_poly.pdbx_seq_one_letter_code
_entity_poly.pdbx_strand_id
1 'polypeptide(L)'
;LFVGFSLNDDNFHRIVDAVRRALARTDRSRLGTVVTLNADPLFEQLWGDDLEWVHVDAPSLPEAARRFELFLDAVSRTTATSGHLLNPRFAGLLSPPEVELAGLLEPLATWAESVRGVPELAATRAVVQAFLRELGG
;
A
#
# COMPACT_ATOMS: atom_id res chain seq x y z
N LEU A 1 1.32 -7.78 1.84
CA LEU A 1 2.68 -7.40 2.27
C LEU A 1 2.56 -6.77 3.65
N PHE A 2 3.07 -7.44 4.69
CA PHE A 2 3.17 -6.84 6.03
C PHE A 2 4.53 -6.13 6.11
N VAL A 3 4.52 -4.83 6.37
CA VAL A 3 5.73 -4.01 6.56
C VAL A 3 5.62 -3.36 7.94
N GLY A 4 6.66 -3.46 8.77
CA GLY A 4 6.71 -2.77 10.07
C GLY A 4 6.23 -3.57 11.29
N PHE A 5 6.07 -4.90 11.18
CA PHE A 5 5.88 -5.75 12.36
C PHE A 5 7.23 -6.32 12.81
N SER A 6 7.56 -6.11 14.08
CA SER A 6 8.67 -6.84 14.71
C SER A 6 8.22 -8.29 14.92
N LEU A 7 9.06 -9.25 14.52
CA LEU A 7 8.86 -10.67 14.85
C LEU A 7 8.90 -10.94 16.36
N ASN A 8 9.40 -9.97 17.14
CA ASN A 8 9.51 -10.04 18.59
C ASN A 8 8.27 -9.46 19.32
N ASP A 9 7.22 -9.08 18.59
CA ASP A 9 5.96 -8.63 19.16
C ASP A 9 5.09 -9.85 19.52
N ASP A 10 4.62 -9.94 20.77
CA ASP A 10 3.70 -10.98 21.24
C ASP A 10 2.43 -11.11 20.36
N ASN A 11 2.07 -10.03 19.65
CA ASN A 11 0.95 -10.03 18.72
C ASN A 11 1.21 -10.79 17.41
N PHE A 12 2.47 -11.02 17.02
CA PHE A 12 2.80 -11.69 15.77
C PHE A 12 2.22 -13.11 15.72
N HIS A 13 2.42 -13.88 16.79
CA HIS A 13 1.87 -15.23 16.90
C HIS A 13 0.35 -15.25 16.72
N ARG A 14 -0.37 -14.31 17.37
CA ARG A 14 -1.83 -14.23 17.27
C ARG A 14 -2.31 -13.88 15.86
N ILE A 15 -1.61 -12.99 15.17
CA ILE A 15 -1.94 -12.58 13.81
C ILE A 15 -1.73 -13.76 12.86
N VAL A 16 -0.59 -14.46 12.96
CA VAL A 16 -0.33 -15.61 12.09
C VAL A 16 -1.30 -16.75 12.35
N ASP A 17 -1.67 -17.02 13.61
CA ASP A 17 -2.65 -18.04 13.95
C ASP A 17 -4.06 -17.75 13.39
N ALA A 18 -4.46 -16.47 13.40
CA ALA A 18 -5.69 -16.01 12.77
C ALA A 18 -5.64 -16.16 11.24
N VAL A 19 -4.50 -15.83 10.64
CA VAL A 19 -4.25 -15.97 9.20
C VAL A 19 -4.23 -17.44 8.78
N ARG A 20 -3.59 -18.34 9.52
CA ARG A 20 -3.62 -19.80 9.29
C ARG A 20 -5.04 -20.35 9.32
N ARG A 21 -5.84 -19.99 10.34
CA ARG A 21 -7.23 -20.45 10.44
C ARG A 21 -8.10 -19.94 9.30
N ALA A 22 -7.87 -18.71 8.84
CA ALA A 22 -8.58 -18.14 7.70
C ALA A 22 -8.19 -18.81 6.36
N LEU A 23 -6.92 -19.19 6.21
CA LEU A 23 -6.37 -19.76 4.98
C LEU A 23 -6.37 -21.29 4.91
N ALA A 24 -6.63 -22.01 6.01
CA ALA A 24 -6.77 -23.48 6.04
C ALA A 24 -7.87 -24.04 5.10
N ARG A 25 -8.68 -23.16 4.49
CA ARG A 25 -9.72 -23.49 3.50
C ARG A 25 -9.27 -23.30 2.04
N THR A 26 -8.04 -22.85 1.82
CA THR A 26 -7.47 -22.55 0.50
C THR A 26 -6.11 -23.23 0.36
N ASP A 27 -5.93 -24.01 -0.69
CA ASP A 27 -4.74 -24.82 -1.04
C ASP A 27 -3.53 -23.96 -1.48
N ARG A 28 -3.28 -22.82 -0.81
CA ARG A 28 -2.34 -21.79 -1.26
C ARG A 28 -1.03 -21.82 -0.45
N SER A 29 0.05 -21.99 -1.21
CA SER A 29 1.43 -21.51 -1.02
C SER A 29 1.60 -20.35 -0.03
N ARG A 30 2.58 -20.46 0.88
CA ARG A 30 3.19 -19.45 1.77
C ARG A 30 2.37 -18.17 2.05
N LEU A 31 2.10 -17.92 3.34
CA LEU A 31 1.30 -16.84 3.90
C LEU A 31 1.79 -15.42 3.58
N GLY A 32 3.09 -15.26 3.28
CA GLY A 32 3.67 -13.96 2.92
C GLY A 32 5.19 -13.98 2.91
N THR A 33 5.76 -12.82 2.56
CA THR A 33 7.22 -12.60 2.51
C THR A 33 7.68 -11.77 3.70
N VAL A 34 8.75 -12.21 4.36
CA VAL A 34 9.43 -11.50 5.44
C VAL A 34 10.80 -11.06 4.95
N VAL A 35 11.06 -9.75 5.02
CA VAL A 35 12.38 -9.18 4.70
C VAL A 35 13.12 -8.92 6.01
N THR A 36 14.30 -9.48 6.16
CA THR A 36 15.12 -9.35 7.38
C THR A 36 16.49 -8.76 7.06
N LEU A 37 17.04 -7.98 8.01
CA LEU A 37 18.39 -7.41 7.89
C LEU A 37 19.49 -8.42 8.20
N ASN A 38 19.19 -9.41 9.05
CA ASN A 38 20.05 -10.53 9.40
C ASN A 38 19.20 -11.81 9.40
N ALA A 39 19.82 -12.93 9.03
CA ALA A 39 19.19 -14.24 9.16
C ALA A 39 18.99 -14.62 10.64
N ASP A 40 17.84 -15.22 10.93
CA ASP A 40 17.55 -15.85 12.23
C ASP A 40 17.15 -17.30 11.96
N PRO A 41 18.10 -18.24 12.03
CA PRO A 41 17.86 -19.63 11.66
C PRO A 41 16.76 -20.30 12.48
N LEU A 42 16.53 -19.86 13.72
CA LEU A 42 15.51 -20.45 14.59
C LEU A 42 14.11 -20.03 14.13
N PHE A 43 13.93 -18.74 13.83
CA PHE A 43 12.66 -18.24 13.30
C PHE A 43 12.38 -18.77 11.89
N GLU A 44 13.39 -18.86 11.04
CA GLU A 44 13.26 -19.42 9.70
C GLU A 44 12.83 -20.89 9.73
N GLN A 45 13.36 -21.69 10.67
CA GLN A 45 12.92 -23.08 10.85
C GLN A 45 11.49 -23.18 11.38
N LEU A 46 11.11 -22.32 12.33
CA LEU A 46 9.78 -22.34 12.93
C LEU A 46 8.67 -22.02 11.91
N TRP A 47 8.99 -21.19 10.91
CA TRP A 47 8.02 -20.66 9.96
C TRP A 47 8.35 -20.91 8.49
N GLY A 48 9.33 -21.76 8.18
CA GLY A 48 9.85 -21.95 6.82
C GLY A 48 8.82 -22.50 5.82
N ASP A 49 7.83 -23.23 6.32
CA ASP A 49 6.72 -23.75 5.51
C ASP A 49 5.62 -22.71 5.28
N ASP A 50 5.53 -21.71 6.16
CA ASP A 50 4.47 -20.71 6.17
C ASP A 50 4.90 -19.38 5.54
N LEU A 51 6.18 -19.01 5.60
CA LEU A 51 6.67 -17.71 5.17
C LEU A 51 7.81 -17.86 4.17
N GLU A 52 7.87 -16.94 3.22
CA GLU A 52 9.01 -16.77 2.36
C GLU A 52 9.99 -15.78 3.02
N TRP A 53 11.22 -16.22 3.24
CA TRP A 53 12.25 -15.41 3.87
C TRP A 53 13.16 -14.79 2.82
N VAL A 54 13.36 -13.48 2.90
CA VAL A 54 14.28 -12.72 2.07
C VAL A 54 15.24 -11.97 2.98
N HIS A 55 16.53 -12.20 2.82
CA HIS A 55 17.57 -11.52 3.57
C HIS A 55 18.15 -10.39 2.73
N VAL A 56 18.38 -9.25 3.36
CA VAL A 56 19.14 -8.18 2.71
C VAL A 56 20.61 -8.58 2.71
N ASP A 57 21.10 -8.99 1.55
CA ASP A 57 22.52 -9.30 1.36
C ASP A 57 23.34 -8.01 1.52
N ALA A 58 24.18 -7.93 2.54
CA ALA A 58 25.11 -6.83 2.79
C ALA A 58 26.23 -7.28 3.75
N PRO A 59 27.43 -6.67 3.68
CA PRO A 59 28.59 -7.07 4.49
C PRO A 59 28.49 -6.65 5.97
N SER A 60 27.55 -5.76 6.33
CA SER A 60 27.36 -5.30 7.69
C SER A 60 25.91 -4.91 7.95
N LEU A 61 25.47 -4.96 9.21
CA LEU A 61 24.11 -4.57 9.60
C LEU A 61 23.76 -3.11 9.22
N PRO A 62 24.64 -2.10 9.40
CA PRO A 62 24.36 -0.75 8.94
C PRO A 62 24.15 -0.67 7.42
N GLU A 63 24.89 -1.45 6.65
CA GLU A 63 24.74 -1.47 5.20
C GLU A 63 23.46 -2.22 4.76
N ALA A 64 23.11 -3.31 5.45
CA ALA A 64 21.82 -3.99 5.26
C ALA A 64 20.64 -3.05 5.53
N ALA A 65 20.68 -2.32 6.65
CA ALA A 65 19.66 -1.32 7.00
C ALA A 65 19.55 -0.26 5.90
N ARG A 66 20.68 0.25 5.41
CA ARG A 66 20.69 1.25 4.35
C ARG A 66 20.11 0.72 3.03
N ARG A 67 20.45 -0.51 2.62
CA ARG A 67 19.88 -1.15 1.43
C ARG A 67 18.38 -1.38 1.57
N PHE A 68 17.94 -1.75 2.77
CA PHE A 68 16.52 -1.92 3.07
C PHE A 68 15.74 -0.61 2.96
N GLU A 69 16.26 0.50 3.49
CA GLU A 69 15.66 1.83 3.30
C GLU A 69 15.53 2.19 1.82
N LEU A 70 16.60 2.00 1.04
CA LEU A 70 16.58 2.27 -0.41
C LEU A 70 15.55 1.41 -1.14
N PHE A 71 15.38 0.14 -0.73
CA PHE A 71 14.33 -0.73 -1.25
C PHE A 71 12.93 -0.18 -0.92
N LEU A 72 12.69 0.24 0.33
CA LEU A 72 11.40 0.82 0.73
C LEU A 72 11.10 2.12 0.00
N ASP A 73 12.09 2.99 -0.20
CA ASP A 73 11.94 4.21 -1.02
C ASP A 73 11.58 3.86 -2.46
N ALA A 74 12.23 2.86 -3.05
CA ALA A 74 11.95 2.41 -4.41
C ALA A 74 10.54 1.83 -4.53
N VAL A 75 10.12 0.97 -3.59
CA VAL A 75 8.76 0.44 -3.51
C VAL A 75 7.76 1.58 -3.42
N SER A 76 7.96 2.50 -2.47
CA SER A 76 7.08 3.64 -2.24
C SER A 76 6.91 4.48 -3.51
N ARG A 77 8.01 4.74 -4.22
CA ARG A 77 7.98 5.44 -5.52
C ARG A 77 7.21 4.68 -6.59
N THR A 78 7.36 3.34 -6.66
CA THR A 78 6.65 2.53 -7.66
C THR A 78 5.17 2.34 -7.35
N THR A 79 4.79 2.42 -6.08
CA THR A 79 3.40 2.28 -5.63
C THR A 79 2.71 3.63 -5.42
N ALA A 80 3.41 4.74 -5.61
CA ALA A 80 2.84 6.07 -5.50
C ALA A 80 1.74 6.24 -6.56
N THR A 81 0.53 6.53 -6.10
CA THR A 81 -0.61 6.85 -6.96
C THR A 81 -1.09 8.26 -6.69
N SER A 82 -1.77 8.86 -7.66
CA SER A 82 -2.41 10.16 -7.53
C SER A 82 -3.71 10.12 -6.72
N GLY A 83 -4.13 8.95 -6.22
CA GLY A 83 -5.38 8.74 -5.47
C GLY A 83 -5.47 9.42 -4.10
N HIS A 84 -4.44 10.18 -3.71
CA HIS A 84 -4.43 10.98 -2.49
C HIS A 84 -4.91 12.42 -2.71
N LEU A 85 -4.88 12.92 -3.96
CA LEU A 85 -5.06 14.33 -4.28
C LEU A 85 -6.45 14.86 -3.90
N LEU A 86 -7.50 14.11 -4.21
CA LEU A 86 -8.89 14.47 -3.91
C LEU A 86 -9.47 13.70 -2.70
N ASN A 87 -8.67 12.86 -2.06
CA ASN A 87 -9.12 12.06 -0.94
C ASN A 87 -9.05 12.87 0.38
N PRO A 88 -10.19 13.10 1.07
CA PRO A 88 -10.24 13.97 2.25
C PRO A 88 -9.30 13.55 3.39
N ARG A 89 -8.94 12.25 3.48
CA ARG A 89 -8.03 11.73 4.51
C ARG A 89 -6.62 12.28 4.40
N PHE A 90 -6.22 12.72 3.20
CA PHE A 90 -4.88 13.21 2.91
C PHE A 90 -4.84 14.74 2.77
N ALA A 91 -5.95 15.45 2.98
CA ALA A 91 -6.03 16.90 2.79
C ALA A 91 -4.97 17.68 3.59
N GLY A 92 -4.62 17.22 4.79
CA GLY A 92 -3.58 17.83 5.63
C GLY A 92 -2.14 17.49 5.23
N LEU A 93 -1.93 16.60 4.27
CA LEU A 93 -0.61 16.19 3.76
C LEU A 93 -0.31 16.75 2.37
N LEU A 94 -1.26 17.45 1.76
CA LEU A 94 -1.10 18.04 0.44
C LEU A 94 -0.07 19.18 0.49
N SER A 95 0.83 19.18 -0.48
CA SER A 95 1.73 20.31 -0.73
C SER A 95 0.97 21.52 -1.29
N PRO A 96 1.51 22.75 -1.23
CA PRO A 96 0.82 23.93 -1.74
C PRO A 96 0.38 23.82 -3.22
N PRO A 97 1.18 23.28 -4.16
CA PRO A 97 0.72 23.05 -5.53
C PRO A 97 -0.40 22.01 -5.65
N GLU A 98 -0.43 20.99 -4.79
CA GLU A 98 -1.48 19.98 -4.78
C GLU A 98 -2.79 20.54 -4.22
N VAL A 99 -2.73 21.41 -3.21
CA VAL A 99 -3.90 22.15 -2.70
C VAL A 99 -4.49 23.03 -3.80
N GLU A 100 -3.64 23.74 -4.54
CA GLU A 100 -4.08 24.56 -5.69
C GLU A 100 -4.76 23.69 -6.75
N LEU A 101 -4.13 22.58 -7.15
CA LEU A 101 -4.69 21.66 -8.13
C LEU A 101 -6.03 21.05 -7.67
N ALA A 102 -6.14 20.62 -6.40
CA ALA A 102 -7.38 20.10 -5.84
C ALA A 102 -8.51 21.13 -5.90
N GLY A 103 -8.20 22.40 -5.60
CA GLY A 103 -9.15 23.51 -5.72
C GLY A 103 -9.60 23.76 -7.17
N LEU A 104 -8.72 23.58 -8.16
CA LEU A 104 -9.08 23.68 -9.58
C LEU A 104 -9.97 22.52 -10.07
N LEU A 105 -9.93 21.37 -9.40
CA LEU A 105 -10.71 20.18 -9.74
C LEU A 105 -12.08 20.14 -9.06
N GLU A 106 -12.28 20.87 -7.95
CA GLU A 106 -13.55 20.94 -7.23
C GLU A 106 -14.73 21.41 -8.11
N PRO A 107 -14.60 22.45 -8.98
CA PRO A 107 -15.66 22.83 -9.91
C PRO A 107 -16.00 21.71 -10.90
N LEU A 108 -15.01 20.92 -11.33
CA LEU A 108 -15.22 19.80 -12.25
C LEU A 108 -16.00 18.65 -11.58
N ALA A 109 -15.69 18.35 -10.32
CA ALA A 109 -16.47 17.40 -9.51
C ALA A 109 -17.92 17.87 -9.32
N THR A 110 -18.10 19.16 -9.02
CA THR A 110 -19.42 19.79 -8.88
C THR A 110 -20.22 19.70 -10.18
N TRP A 111 -19.58 19.97 -11.33
CA TRP A 111 -20.19 19.82 -12.64
C TRP A 111 -20.61 18.37 -12.91
N ALA A 112 -19.76 17.39 -12.60
CA ALA A 112 -20.05 15.98 -12.86
C ALA A 112 -21.31 15.50 -12.11
N GLU A 113 -21.54 16.04 -10.91
CA GLU A 113 -22.75 15.77 -10.12
C GLU A 113 -23.99 16.52 -10.65
N SER A 114 -23.83 17.76 -11.09
CA SER A 114 -24.97 18.55 -11.62
C SER A 114 -25.56 17.98 -12.90
N VAL A 115 -24.76 17.26 -13.71
CA VAL A 115 -25.20 16.66 -14.98
C VAL A 115 -25.60 15.18 -14.87
N ARG A 116 -25.71 14.62 -13.65
CA ARG A 116 -26.01 13.19 -13.41
C ARG A 116 -27.27 12.69 -14.14
N GLY A 117 -28.26 13.55 -14.32
CA GLY A 117 -29.54 13.23 -14.97
C GLY A 117 -29.66 13.67 -16.44
N VAL A 118 -28.59 14.15 -17.08
CA VAL A 118 -28.60 14.65 -18.46
C VAL A 118 -28.10 13.56 -19.41
N PRO A 119 -28.98 12.87 -20.18
CA PRO A 119 -28.59 11.70 -20.98
C PRO A 119 -27.54 12.02 -22.04
N GLU A 120 -27.60 13.20 -22.65
CA GLU A 120 -26.68 13.65 -23.70
C GLU A 120 -25.24 13.78 -23.19
N LEU A 121 -25.06 13.97 -21.87
CA LEU A 121 -23.75 14.14 -21.23
C LEU A 121 -23.28 12.89 -20.48
N ALA A 122 -24.03 11.79 -20.53
CA ALA A 122 -23.74 10.59 -19.74
C ALA A 122 -22.33 10.02 -20.01
N ALA A 123 -21.90 9.98 -21.28
CA ALA A 123 -20.58 9.49 -21.66
C ALA A 123 -19.46 10.40 -21.15
N THR A 124 -19.58 11.71 -21.36
CA THR A 124 -18.60 12.70 -20.89
C THR A 124 -18.47 12.69 -19.37
N ARG A 125 -19.62 12.62 -18.66
CA ARG A 125 -19.66 12.50 -17.20
C ARG A 125 -18.93 11.24 -16.73
N ALA A 126 -19.11 10.11 -17.41
CA ALA A 126 -18.45 8.86 -17.02
C ALA A 126 -16.91 8.95 -17.14
N VAL A 127 -16.40 9.61 -18.19
CA VAL A 127 -14.96 9.86 -18.35
C VAL A 127 -14.43 10.76 -17.23
N VAL A 128 -15.13 11.87 -16.96
CA VAL A 128 -14.74 12.79 -15.88
C VAL A 128 -14.80 12.11 -14.51
N GLN A 129 -15.82 11.30 -14.23
CA GLN A 129 -15.90 10.53 -12.99
C GLN A 129 -14.85 9.43 -12.87
N ALA A 130 -14.40 8.84 -13.98
CA ALA A 130 -13.27 7.90 -13.94
C ALA A 130 -11.98 8.64 -13.57
N PHE A 131 -11.72 9.78 -14.21
CA PHE A 131 -10.58 10.63 -13.90
C PHE A 131 -10.56 11.11 -12.45
N LEU A 132 -11.68 11.65 -11.94
CA LEU A 132 -11.78 12.10 -10.55
C LEU A 132 -11.56 10.95 -9.54
N ARG A 133 -12.08 9.75 -9.84
CA ARG A 133 -11.85 8.56 -9.00
C ARG A 133 -10.40 8.12 -8.96
N GLU A 134 -9.68 8.20 -10.08
CA GLU A 134 -8.23 7.92 -10.11
C GLU A 134 -7.44 8.88 -9.21
N LEU A 135 -7.94 10.10 -9.01
CA LEU A 135 -7.37 11.10 -8.12
C LEU A 135 -7.87 11.01 -6.67
N GLY A 136 -8.75 10.07 -6.35
CA GLY A 136 -9.26 9.83 -5.00
C GLY A 136 -10.56 10.56 -4.64
N GLY A 137 -11.28 11.07 -5.64
CA GLY A 137 -12.58 11.74 -5.50
C GLY A 137 -13.80 10.84 -5.71
#